data_AF-A0A5N5LN84-F1
#
_entry.id   AF-A0A5N5LN84-F1
#
_cell.length_a   1.000
_cell.length_b   1.000
_cell.length_c   1.000
_cell.angle_alpha   90.00
_cell.angle_beta   90.00
_cell.angle_gamma   90.00
#
_symmetry.space_group_name_H-M   'P 1'
#
loop_
_entity.id
_entity.type
_entity.pdbx_description
1 polymer ?
#
loop_
_entity_poly.entity_id
_entity_poly.type
_entity_poly.pdbx_seq_one_letter_code
_entity_poly.pdbx_strand_id
1 'polypeptide(L)'
;MPSMEGNWPAGTLYKQARVSMSSMHRFSSQIPQVKESPRLHMSTMAAKTFPIFVAILLLVAMQSHTIQSKPGGDPFGFIKHLEGCHKNGSVKGLHEIKRYLEKFGYLNYGLQGKKGHNHANDDEFDDLLESAIKAYQQNHHLNVTGSLDKSTVHEMMQPRCGVPDVVNGTKHYHTHRSIHTLAHYNFIPGNPRWPKRQLTYTFRSSVQVSAARNIRSIFAKAFQRWAQVTEFTFQEVTGSSPADIVIGFHRRDHNDRYPFDGPGGILAHATPPTTSAWCHFDADESWSENPGPNQMDLESVAVHEIGHLLGLDHNDDPSADAIMSSGIRSGIAKRDLRADDIQGVRALYGFHQDHGKRKFIKKFQPSINEATANFRNQGKGRNSNRSYPPCKHCGRTGHPPFKCWKRPDAKCNKCNQLGHEAVICKSKFQIKEAEAQIAEKDDEDQSQNEREKFFIFSNRGGAHSLFHKCKHH
;
A
#
# COMPACT_ATOMS: atom_id res chain seq x y z
N MET A 1 -7.64 59.70 24.25
CA MET A 1 -6.98 60.04 25.53
C MET A 1 -7.61 59.21 26.64
N PRO A 2 -6.88 58.80 27.69
CA PRO A 2 -5.41 58.72 27.86
C PRO A 2 -4.90 57.28 27.53
N SER A 3 -3.64 56.89 27.30
CA SER A 3 -2.27 57.40 27.55
C SER A 3 -1.65 57.14 28.95
N MET A 4 -0.73 56.15 29.02
CA MET A 4 0.50 56.01 29.85
C MET A 4 0.87 54.50 29.87
N GLU A 5 1.97 54.00 29.30
CA GLU A 5 3.42 54.22 29.53
C GLU A 5 3.97 53.57 30.82
N GLY A 6 5.05 52.74 30.72
CA GLY A 6 5.69 52.14 31.91
C GLY A 6 6.66 50.93 31.73
N ASN A 7 7.79 51.13 31.06
CA ASN A 7 9.11 50.46 31.25
C ASN A 7 9.43 48.95 31.02
N TRP A 8 10.60 48.79 30.38
CA TRP A 8 11.50 47.63 30.13
C TRP A 8 12.46 47.39 31.35
N PRO A 9 13.45 46.43 31.41
CA PRO A 9 14.29 45.76 30.37
C PRO A 9 14.61 44.24 30.61
N ALA A 10 15.47 43.49 29.88
CA ALA A 10 16.03 43.48 28.49
C ALA A 10 16.72 42.11 28.19
N GLY A 11 17.03 41.85 26.91
CA GLY A 11 18.11 40.92 26.46
C GLY A 11 17.67 39.61 25.78
N THR A 12 18.32 39.07 24.72
CA THR A 12 19.43 39.57 23.88
C THR A 12 19.44 38.88 22.49
N LEU A 13 19.51 39.67 21.41
CA LEU A 13 20.03 39.42 20.04
C LEU A 13 20.01 38.00 19.38
N TYR A 14 19.46 37.91 18.15
CA TYR A 14 20.26 38.09 16.93
C TYR A 14 19.41 38.47 15.70
N LYS A 15 20.04 39.07 14.67
CA LYS A 15 19.38 39.85 13.60
C LYS A 15 19.14 39.07 12.29
N GLN A 16 18.01 39.37 11.63
CA GLN A 16 17.89 39.38 10.16
C GLN A 16 17.66 40.82 9.71
N ALA A 17 18.22 41.23 8.57
CA ALA A 17 18.06 42.58 8.02
C ALA A 17 17.47 42.53 6.59
N ARG A 18 16.32 43.19 6.44
CA ARG A 18 15.71 43.61 5.17
C ARG A 18 16.03 45.10 4.99
N VAL A 19 16.20 45.57 3.76
CA VAL A 19 16.01 46.99 3.43
C VAL A 19 15.23 47.10 2.11
N SER A 20 14.28 48.02 2.07
CA SER A 20 13.58 48.46 0.86
C SER A 20 13.51 49.98 0.85
N MET A 21 13.74 50.55 -0.32
CA MET A 21 13.36 51.86 -0.87
C MET A 21 13.13 53.07 0.06
N SER A 22 13.72 54.19 -0.37
CA SER A 22 13.08 55.52 -0.30
C SER A 22 13.17 56.20 -1.67
N SER A 23 12.18 57.04 -1.95
CA SER A 23 11.92 57.71 -3.23
C SER A 23 12.68 59.04 -3.35
N MET A 24 12.98 59.51 -4.57
CA MET A 24 12.71 60.91 -4.94
C MET A 24 12.85 61.26 -6.44
N HIS A 25 11.89 62.10 -6.87
CA HIS A 25 11.89 63.03 -8.00
C HIS A 25 11.90 62.59 -9.48
N ARG A 26 11.19 63.44 -10.25
CA ARG A 26 10.75 63.34 -11.65
C ARG A 26 11.33 64.56 -12.38
N PHE A 27 11.97 64.38 -13.54
CA PHE A 27 11.96 65.37 -14.64
C PHE A 27 12.29 64.71 -16.00
N SER A 28 11.92 65.37 -17.08
CA SER A 28 11.78 64.79 -18.43
C SER A 28 12.84 65.28 -19.43
N SER A 29 13.07 64.46 -20.46
CA SER A 29 13.53 64.81 -21.82
C SER A 29 14.87 65.55 -22.02
N GLN A 30 15.79 64.92 -22.75
CA GLN A 30 16.24 65.39 -24.09
C GLN A 30 17.17 64.37 -24.78
N ILE A 31 17.14 64.36 -26.12
CA ILE A 31 18.02 63.58 -27.01
C ILE A 31 19.13 64.50 -27.53
N PRO A 32 20.36 64.00 -27.70
CA PRO A 32 21.15 64.37 -28.88
C PRO A 32 21.76 63.17 -29.64
N GLN A 33 22.33 63.47 -30.81
CA GLN A 33 22.58 62.58 -31.94
C GLN A 33 24.09 62.46 -32.32
N VAL A 34 24.36 61.60 -33.32
CA VAL A 34 25.53 61.59 -34.25
C VAL A 34 26.86 60.98 -33.76
N LYS A 35 27.30 59.87 -34.41
CA LYS A 35 28.46 59.86 -35.36
C LYS A 35 28.66 58.51 -36.07
N GLU A 36 28.67 58.55 -37.40
CA GLU A 36 29.25 57.56 -38.33
C GLU A 36 30.80 57.65 -38.27
N SER A 37 31.67 56.82 -38.87
CA SER A 37 31.68 55.71 -39.87
C SER A 37 33.08 55.01 -39.75
N PRO A 38 33.61 54.09 -40.62
CA PRO A 38 33.10 53.56 -41.89
C PRO A 38 33.18 52.02 -42.12
N ARG A 39 32.52 51.64 -43.23
CA ARG A 39 32.47 50.40 -44.02
C ARG A 39 33.64 49.39 -43.98
N LEU A 40 33.26 48.11 -44.06
CA LEU A 40 33.95 47.09 -44.88
C LEU A 40 32.91 46.34 -45.73
N HIS A 41 33.24 46.09 -47.01
CA HIS A 41 32.39 45.35 -47.95
C HIS A 41 32.48 43.84 -47.72
N MET A 42 31.35 43.13 -47.63
CA MET A 42 31.25 41.73 -48.05
C MET A 42 29.90 41.46 -48.74
N SER A 43 29.94 40.53 -49.70
CA SER A 43 28.94 40.40 -50.77
C SER A 43 27.68 39.62 -50.37
N THR A 44 26.58 39.94 -51.06
CA THR A 44 25.31 39.20 -51.04
C THR A 44 25.46 37.76 -51.52
N MET A 45 25.07 36.78 -50.70
CA MET A 45 24.73 35.42 -51.14
C MET A 45 23.50 34.88 -50.36
N ALA A 46 22.36 34.85 -51.06
CA ALA A 46 21.16 34.02 -50.87
C ALA A 46 20.83 33.48 -49.46
N ALA A 47 19.94 34.20 -48.74
CA ALA A 47 19.12 33.60 -47.68
C ALA A 47 18.07 32.64 -48.28
N LYS A 48 18.38 31.33 -48.36
CA LYS A 48 17.40 30.28 -48.76
C LYS A 48 17.45 28.96 -47.97
N THR A 49 18.36 28.79 -46.99
CA THR A 49 18.50 27.53 -46.22
C THR A 49 17.99 27.62 -44.77
N PHE A 50 17.89 28.81 -44.19
CA PHE A 50 17.47 29.01 -42.81
C PHE A 50 16.02 28.58 -42.47
N PRO A 51 14.99 28.81 -43.31
CA PRO A 51 13.63 28.38 -42.95
C PRO A 51 13.45 26.86 -42.99
N ILE A 52 14.30 26.15 -43.75
CA ILE A 52 14.26 24.68 -43.84
C ILE A 52 14.78 24.05 -42.55
N PHE A 53 15.88 24.57 -41.97
CA PHE A 53 16.40 24.07 -40.70
C PHE A 53 15.44 24.30 -39.53
N VAL A 54 14.76 25.44 -39.48
CA VAL A 54 13.74 25.71 -38.44
C VAL A 54 12.50 24.83 -38.64
N ALA A 55 12.04 24.62 -39.88
CA ALA A 55 10.94 23.71 -40.17
C ALA A 55 11.27 22.24 -39.83
N ILE A 56 12.50 21.79 -40.09
CA ILE A 56 12.97 20.45 -39.71
C ILE A 56 13.10 20.33 -38.19
N LEU A 57 13.63 21.35 -37.48
CA LEU A 57 13.66 21.33 -36.01
C LEU A 57 12.25 21.27 -35.40
N LEU A 58 11.27 21.98 -35.99
CA LEU A 58 9.88 21.93 -35.56
C LEU A 58 9.24 20.56 -35.88
N LEU A 59 9.54 19.96 -37.03
CA LEU A 59 9.10 18.60 -37.37
C LEU A 59 9.72 17.53 -36.45
N VAL A 60 10.98 17.69 -36.06
CA VAL A 60 11.66 16.78 -35.11
C VAL A 60 11.18 17.01 -33.67
N ALA A 61 10.85 18.25 -33.27
CA ALA A 61 10.19 18.53 -31.99
C ALA A 61 8.74 17.99 -31.93
N MET A 62 8.04 17.96 -33.07
CA MET A 62 6.76 17.27 -33.23
C MET A 62 6.91 15.74 -33.30
N GLN A 63 8.08 15.22 -33.68
CA GLN A 63 8.51 13.84 -33.42
C GLN A 63 9.06 13.67 -32.00
N SER A 64 8.32 14.18 -31.02
CA SER A 64 8.20 13.42 -29.80
C SER A 64 7.71 12.02 -30.20
N HIS A 65 8.46 10.97 -29.87
CA HIS A 65 7.92 9.61 -29.93
C HIS A 65 6.91 9.44 -28.79
N THR A 66 5.77 10.12 -28.90
CA THR A 66 4.52 9.58 -28.38
C THR A 66 4.39 8.21 -29.01
N ILE A 67 4.73 7.18 -28.22
CA ILE A 67 4.25 5.83 -28.48
C ILE A 67 2.74 5.95 -28.34
N GLN A 68 2.10 6.24 -29.46
CA GLN A 68 0.65 6.27 -29.58
C GLN A 68 0.24 4.81 -29.49
N SER A 69 0.00 4.36 -28.25
CA SER A 69 -0.49 3.01 -27.98
C SER A 69 -1.73 2.78 -28.85
N LYS A 70 -1.75 1.65 -29.55
CA LYS A 70 -2.84 1.34 -30.48
C LYS A 70 -4.16 1.48 -29.73
N PRO A 71 -5.10 2.35 -30.16
CA PRO A 71 -6.36 2.51 -29.46
C PRO A 71 -7.17 1.22 -29.60
N GLY A 72 -7.28 0.45 -28.51
CA GLY A 72 -8.01 -0.82 -28.45
C GLY A 72 -7.26 -2.03 -27.87
N GLY A 73 -6.07 -1.86 -27.29
CA GLY A 73 -5.38 -2.91 -26.54
C GLY A 73 -5.43 -2.71 -25.03
N ASP A 74 -5.42 -3.82 -24.28
CA ASP A 74 -5.19 -3.86 -22.83
C ASP A 74 -3.84 -3.17 -22.50
N PRO A 75 -3.80 -2.15 -21.63
CA PRO A 75 -2.59 -1.38 -21.31
C PRO A 75 -1.50 -2.21 -20.60
N PHE A 76 -1.86 -3.30 -19.90
CA PHE A 76 -0.91 -4.25 -19.33
C PHE A 76 -0.75 -5.51 -20.19
N GLY A 77 -1.48 -5.62 -21.29
CA GLY A 77 -1.44 -6.72 -22.24
C GLY A 77 -0.06 -6.98 -22.86
N PHE A 78 0.86 -6.01 -22.76
CA PHE A 78 2.26 -6.20 -23.10
C PHE A 78 2.92 -7.27 -22.22
N ILE A 79 2.64 -7.35 -20.91
CA ILE A 79 3.34 -8.23 -19.95
C ILE A 79 3.26 -9.70 -20.39
N LYS A 80 2.19 -10.09 -21.10
CA LYS A 80 2.02 -11.43 -21.69
C LYS A 80 3.15 -11.86 -22.64
N HIS A 81 3.79 -10.94 -23.37
CA HIS A 81 4.90 -11.30 -24.26
C HIS A 81 6.22 -11.58 -23.51
N LEU A 82 6.24 -11.34 -22.19
CA LEU A 82 7.38 -11.57 -21.31
C LEU A 82 7.20 -12.84 -20.44
N GLU A 83 6.15 -13.64 -20.65
CA GLU A 83 5.92 -14.88 -19.89
C GLU A 83 7.10 -15.86 -20.06
N GLY A 84 7.66 -16.32 -18.94
CA GLY A 84 8.84 -17.18 -18.87
C GLY A 84 10.19 -16.43 -18.80
N CYS A 85 10.21 -15.10 -18.88
CA CYS A 85 11.43 -14.31 -18.73
C CYS A 85 12.04 -14.45 -17.32
N HIS A 86 13.36 -14.60 -17.26
CA HIS A 86 14.13 -14.82 -16.04
C HIS A 86 15.55 -14.26 -16.19
N LYS A 87 16.30 -14.26 -15.08
CA LYS A 87 17.67 -13.74 -14.95
C LYS A 87 18.59 -14.21 -16.07
N ASN A 88 19.47 -13.33 -16.53
CA ASN A 88 20.42 -13.52 -17.66
C ASN A 88 19.76 -13.64 -19.05
N GLY A 89 18.43 -13.49 -19.15
CA GLY A 89 17.75 -13.27 -20.42
C GLY A 89 17.83 -11.80 -20.88
N SER A 90 17.75 -11.59 -22.19
CA SER A 90 17.39 -10.28 -22.77
C SER A 90 16.26 -10.49 -23.76
N VAL A 91 15.13 -9.80 -23.51
CA VAL A 91 13.90 -9.92 -24.29
C VAL A 91 13.36 -8.52 -24.53
N LYS A 92 13.13 -8.21 -25.80
CA LYS A 92 12.66 -6.89 -26.23
C LYS A 92 11.33 -6.54 -25.54
N GLY A 93 11.29 -5.42 -24.82
CA GLY A 93 10.14 -5.00 -24.02
C GLY A 93 10.34 -5.14 -22.49
N LEU A 94 11.45 -5.72 -22.03
CA LEU A 94 11.75 -5.80 -20.58
C LEU A 94 11.86 -4.41 -19.92
N HIS A 95 12.22 -3.36 -20.65
CA HIS A 95 12.16 -1.99 -20.11
C HIS A 95 10.74 -1.52 -19.76
N GLU A 96 9.68 -2.10 -20.34
CA GLU A 96 8.28 -1.77 -20.03
C GLU A 96 7.87 -2.37 -18.67
N ILE A 97 8.28 -3.61 -18.36
CA ILE A 97 8.03 -4.20 -17.03
C ILE A 97 8.87 -3.52 -15.93
N LYS A 98 10.09 -3.03 -16.26
CA LYS A 98 10.87 -2.18 -15.34
C LYS A 98 10.08 -0.93 -14.93
N ARG A 99 9.44 -0.24 -15.90
CA ARG A 99 8.57 0.92 -15.64
C ARG A 99 7.31 0.58 -14.85
N TYR A 100 6.68 -0.57 -15.09
CA TYR A 100 5.55 -1.05 -14.28
C TYR A 100 5.96 -1.23 -12.81
N LEU A 101 7.06 -1.95 -12.56
CA LEU A 101 7.56 -2.21 -11.21
C LEU A 101 8.07 -0.94 -10.52
N GLU A 102 8.59 0.04 -11.27
CA GLU A 102 8.92 1.37 -10.74
C GLU A 102 7.66 2.17 -10.39
N LYS A 103 6.61 2.14 -11.23
CA LYS A 103 5.32 2.82 -10.97
C LYS A 103 4.65 2.35 -9.68
N PHE A 104 4.70 1.04 -9.41
CA PHE A 104 4.15 0.45 -8.17
C PHE A 104 5.18 0.34 -7.02
N GLY A 105 6.40 0.87 -7.21
CA GLY A 105 7.40 1.10 -6.16
C GLY A 105 8.31 -0.07 -5.78
N TYR A 106 8.23 -1.19 -6.51
CA TYR A 106 9.09 -2.36 -6.33
C TYR A 106 10.51 -2.18 -6.86
N LEU A 107 10.70 -1.27 -7.83
CA LEU A 107 11.96 -1.02 -8.51
C LEU A 107 12.34 0.46 -8.44
N ASN A 108 13.63 0.76 -8.22
CA ASN A 108 14.13 2.13 -8.23
C ASN A 108 15.61 2.16 -8.60
N TYR A 109 15.91 2.39 -9.87
CA TYR A 109 17.30 2.49 -10.34
C TYR A 109 17.99 3.77 -9.85
N GLY A 110 17.25 4.86 -9.59
CA GLY A 110 17.81 6.14 -9.15
C GLY A 110 18.46 6.11 -7.76
N LEU A 111 17.95 5.27 -6.84
CA LEU A 111 18.51 5.08 -5.50
C LEU A 111 19.53 3.94 -5.42
N GLN A 112 19.40 2.92 -6.28
CA GLN A 112 20.21 1.70 -6.22
C GLN A 112 21.39 1.69 -7.21
N GLY A 113 21.35 2.55 -8.24
CA GLY A 113 22.38 2.70 -9.29
C GLY A 113 23.70 3.31 -8.83
N LYS A 114 24.43 2.61 -7.95
CA LYS A 114 25.84 2.93 -7.67
C LYS A 114 26.71 2.51 -8.86
N LYS A 115 27.09 3.51 -9.68
CA LYS A 115 28.03 3.52 -10.83
C LYS A 115 27.39 3.39 -12.22
N GLY A 116 27.26 4.54 -12.89
CA GLY A 116 27.55 4.69 -14.33
C GLY A 116 26.52 4.19 -15.35
N HIS A 117 25.80 3.10 -15.09
CA HIS A 117 24.88 2.48 -16.04
C HIS A 117 23.47 2.41 -15.44
N ASN A 118 22.52 3.09 -16.08
CA ASN A 118 21.12 3.09 -15.69
C ASN A 118 20.33 2.10 -16.56
N HIS A 119 20.14 0.89 -16.05
CA HIS A 119 19.43 -0.19 -16.74
C HIS A 119 17.90 0.01 -16.83
N ALA A 120 17.35 1.13 -16.33
CA ALA A 120 15.91 1.40 -16.35
C ALA A 120 15.25 1.43 -17.75
N ASN A 121 16.03 1.63 -18.81
CA ASN A 121 15.53 1.76 -20.20
C ASN A 121 16.11 0.71 -21.16
N ASP A 122 16.79 -0.32 -20.67
CA ASP A 122 17.25 -1.44 -21.49
C ASP A 122 16.43 -2.71 -21.28
N ASP A 123 16.62 -3.65 -22.20
CA ASP A 123 15.96 -4.95 -22.22
C ASP A 123 16.80 -6.06 -21.55
N GLU A 124 17.64 -5.74 -20.56
CA GLU A 124 18.42 -6.71 -19.77
C GLU A 124 17.66 -7.17 -18.51
N PHE A 125 17.62 -8.48 -18.24
CA PHE A 125 17.06 -9.02 -16.99
C PHE A 125 18.13 -9.04 -15.88
N ASP A 126 18.32 -7.88 -15.27
CA ASP A 126 19.31 -7.63 -14.21
C ASP A 126 18.88 -8.10 -12.79
N ASP A 127 19.83 -8.03 -11.84
CA ASP A 127 19.63 -8.38 -10.43
C ASP A 127 18.52 -7.56 -9.73
N LEU A 128 18.31 -6.31 -10.17
CA LEU A 128 17.33 -5.40 -9.57
C LEU A 128 15.92 -5.75 -10.04
N LEU A 129 15.74 -6.07 -11.32
CA LEU A 129 14.50 -6.58 -11.87
C LEU A 129 14.11 -7.93 -11.25
N GLU A 130 15.06 -8.87 -11.11
CA GLU A 130 14.81 -10.14 -10.41
C GLU A 130 14.34 -9.90 -8.96
N SER A 131 15.00 -8.98 -8.26
CA SER A 131 14.65 -8.63 -6.87
C SER A 131 13.28 -7.95 -6.76
N ALA A 132 12.95 -7.06 -7.69
CA ALA A 132 11.64 -6.40 -7.75
C ALA A 132 10.51 -7.38 -8.07
N ILE A 133 10.73 -8.35 -8.96
CA ILE A 133 9.76 -9.43 -9.25
C ILE A 133 9.56 -10.32 -8.02
N LYS A 134 10.62 -10.68 -7.29
CA LYS A 134 10.49 -11.44 -6.02
C LYS A 134 9.69 -10.66 -4.97
N ALA A 135 9.93 -9.35 -4.85
CA ALA A 135 9.18 -8.48 -3.94
C ALA A 135 7.70 -8.37 -4.35
N TYR A 136 7.40 -8.26 -5.64
CA TYR A 136 6.03 -8.29 -6.17
C TYR A 136 5.34 -9.62 -5.86
N GLN A 137 5.98 -10.75 -6.18
CA GLN A 137 5.44 -12.09 -5.92
C GLN A 137 5.18 -12.32 -4.44
N GLN A 138 6.11 -11.95 -3.57
CA GLN A 138 5.92 -12.04 -2.12
C GLN A 138 4.76 -11.16 -1.65
N ASN A 139 4.61 -9.97 -2.22
CA ASN A 139 3.55 -9.04 -1.84
C ASN A 139 2.16 -9.49 -2.28
N HIS A 140 2.03 -10.05 -3.49
CA HIS A 140 0.79 -10.62 -4.02
C HIS A 140 0.59 -12.11 -3.63
N HIS A 141 1.32 -12.62 -2.64
CA HIS A 141 1.24 -13.99 -2.12
C HIS A 141 1.39 -15.10 -3.20
N LEU A 142 2.17 -14.83 -4.24
CA LEU A 142 2.53 -15.78 -5.29
C LEU A 142 3.77 -16.60 -4.90
N ASN A 143 4.07 -17.64 -5.67
CA ASN A 143 5.34 -18.36 -5.56
C ASN A 143 6.50 -17.40 -5.92
N VAL A 144 7.47 -17.26 -5.02
CA VAL A 144 8.60 -16.35 -5.18
C VAL A 144 9.68 -16.97 -6.08
N THR A 145 9.45 -16.93 -7.40
CA THR A 145 10.35 -17.49 -8.42
C THR A 145 11.39 -16.50 -8.94
N GLY A 146 11.15 -15.19 -8.81
CA GLY A 146 11.96 -14.13 -9.43
C GLY A 146 11.91 -14.09 -10.96
N SER A 147 10.97 -14.82 -11.55
CA SER A 147 10.74 -14.93 -12.99
C SER A 147 9.33 -14.45 -13.33
N LEU A 148 9.10 -14.00 -14.56
CA LEU A 148 7.76 -13.66 -15.05
C LEU A 148 6.98 -14.93 -15.40
N ASP A 149 6.73 -15.77 -14.40
CA ASP A 149 5.91 -16.97 -14.56
C ASP A 149 4.44 -16.63 -14.84
N LYS A 150 3.69 -17.63 -15.30
CA LYS A 150 2.29 -17.48 -15.70
C LYS A 150 1.38 -16.90 -14.61
N SER A 151 1.62 -17.22 -13.34
CA SER A 151 0.86 -16.63 -12.22
C SER A 151 1.18 -15.15 -12.03
N THR A 152 2.46 -14.81 -12.11
CA THR A 152 2.97 -13.43 -11.98
C THR A 152 2.45 -12.55 -13.12
N VAL A 153 2.54 -13.03 -14.36
CA VAL A 153 2.01 -12.35 -15.55
C VAL A 153 0.49 -12.16 -15.45
N HIS A 154 -0.25 -13.20 -15.02
CA HIS A 154 -1.70 -13.11 -14.88
C HIS A 154 -2.13 -12.04 -13.86
N GLU A 155 -1.47 -11.99 -12.70
CA GLU A 155 -1.75 -11.02 -11.64
C GLU A 155 -1.36 -9.59 -12.05
N MET A 156 -0.17 -9.41 -12.65
CA MET A 156 0.28 -8.09 -13.12
C MET A 156 -0.62 -7.47 -14.20
N MET A 157 -1.30 -8.31 -14.99
CA MET A 157 -2.27 -7.90 -16.00
C MET A 157 -3.68 -7.60 -15.45
N GLN A 158 -3.96 -7.81 -14.17
CA GLN A 158 -5.28 -7.48 -13.62
C GLN A 158 -5.46 -5.96 -13.51
N PRO A 159 -6.67 -5.42 -13.80
CA PRO A 159 -6.98 -4.03 -13.49
C PRO A 159 -6.85 -3.77 -11.98
N ARG A 160 -6.35 -2.59 -11.62
CA ARG A 160 -5.92 -2.28 -10.25
C ARG A 160 -6.01 -0.79 -9.90
N CYS A 161 -5.84 -0.49 -8.61
CA CYS A 161 -5.54 0.86 -8.16
C CYS A 161 -4.15 1.31 -8.66
N GLY A 162 -4.02 2.62 -8.94
CA GLY A 162 -2.79 3.30 -9.36
C GLY A 162 -1.88 3.74 -8.23
N VAL A 163 -2.31 3.60 -6.96
CA VAL A 163 -1.47 3.89 -5.79
C VAL A 163 -0.31 2.88 -5.70
N PRO A 164 0.94 3.30 -5.43
CA PRO A 164 2.07 2.38 -5.32
C PRO A 164 1.98 1.48 -4.08
N ASP A 165 2.22 0.17 -4.26
CA ASP A 165 2.18 -0.82 -3.18
C ASP A 165 3.34 -0.65 -2.18
N VAL A 166 4.48 -0.14 -2.65
CA VAL A 166 5.70 0.02 -1.87
C VAL A 166 6.18 1.47 -1.97
N VAL A 167 6.13 2.22 -0.88
CA VAL A 167 6.68 3.58 -0.83
C VAL A 167 8.02 3.57 -0.07
N ASN A 168 9.07 4.14 -0.68
CA ASN A 168 10.43 4.21 -0.13
C ASN A 168 11.00 2.85 0.35
N GLY A 169 10.72 1.77 -0.39
CA GLY A 169 11.23 0.43 -0.10
C GLY A 169 10.77 -0.18 1.23
N THR A 170 9.74 0.39 1.88
CA THR A 170 9.32 -0.03 3.22
C THR A 170 7.80 -0.20 3.29
N LYS A 171 7.33 -1.45 3.42
CA LYS A 171 5.97 -1.74 3.91
C LYS A 171 6.00 -1.75 5.44
N HIS A 172 5.26 -0.84 6.07
CA HIS A 172 5.18 -0.75 7.53
C HIS A 172 4.21 -1.78 8.11
N TYR A 173 4.58 -3.07 8.04
CA TYR A 173 3.88 -4.14 8.75
C TYR A 173 3.75 -3.80 10.24
N HIS A 174 2.54 -3.96 10.79
CA HIS A 174 2.31 -3.78 12.22
C HIS A 174 3.05 -4.85 13.05
N THR A 175 4.18 -4.46 13.64
CA THR A 175 5.05 -5.33 14.45
C THR A 175 4.41 -5.78 15.78
N HIS A 176 3.25 -5.25 16.15
CA HIS A 176 2.45 -5.73 17.27
C HIS A 176 1.58 -6.94 16.89
N ARG A 177 2.25 -8.06 16.55
CA ARG A 177 1.62 -9.39 16.54
C ARG A 177 1.24 -9.81 17.96
N SER A 178 0.09 -9.32 18.42
CA SER A 178 -0.71 -10.03 19.41
C SER A 178 -0.95 -11.45 18.90
N ILE A 179 -0.71 -12.45 19.73
CA ILE A 179 -0.63 -13.88 19.35
C ILE A 179 -1.98 -14.45 18.83
N HIS A 180 -3.02 -13.63 18.76
CA HIS A 180 -4.39 -14.01 18.38
C HIS A 180 -5.04 -13.12 17.30
N THR A 181 -4.31 -12.21 16.64
CA THR A 181 -4.86 -11.37 15.56
C THR A 181 -3.94 -11.33 14.35
N LEU A 182 -4.32 -12.07 13.30
CA LEU A 182 -3.80 -11.93 11.95
C LEU A 182 -4.46 -10.70 11.32
N ALA A 183 -3.91 -9.52 11.59
CA ALA A 183 -4.24 -8.28 10.90
C ALA A 183 -3.35 -8.17 9.66
N HIS A 184 -3.96 -7.94 8.49
CA HIS A 184 -3.29 -7.83 7.19
C HIS A 184 -3.31 -6.39 6.66
N TYR A 185 -4.12 -5.50 7.25
CA TYR A 185 -4.19 -4.09 6.91
C TYR A 185 -2.83 -3.39 7.08
N ASN A 186 -2.56 -2.45 6.17
CA ASN A 186 -1.38 -1.58 6.19
C ASN A 186 -1.81 -0.10 6.24
N PHE A 187 -0.88 0.78 6.64
CA PHE A 187 -1.07 2.23 6.64
C PHE A 187 0.01 2.91 5.81
N ILE A 188 -0.40 4.00 5.14
CA ILE A 188 0.49 4.80 4.29
C ILE A 188 1.62 5.34 5.18
N PRO A 189 2.90 5.35 4.74
CA PRO A 189 4.02 5.74 5.59
C PRO A 189 3.82 7.10 6.29
N GLY A 190 4.07 7.11 7.60
CA GLY A 190 3.77 8.24 8.48
C GLY A 190 2.37 8.22 9.12
N ASN A 191 1.53 7.23 8.80
CA ASN A 191 0.16 7.04 9.29
C ASN A 191 -0.69 8.33 9.16
N PRO A 192 -0.79 8.92 7.95
CA PRO A 192 -1.55 10.15 7.71
C PRO A 192 -3.02 9.92 8.05
N ARG A 193 -3.63 10.92 8.70
CA ARG A 193 -4.98 10.80 9.25
C ARG A 193 -5.66 12.16 9.35
N TRP A 194 -6.96 12.20 9.12
CA TRP A 194 -7.73 13.43 9.29
C TRP A 194 -7.80 13.87 10.76
N PRO A 195 -7.56 15.16 11.07
CA PRO A 195 -7.71 15.68 12.43
C PRO A 195 -9.17 15.93 12.82
N LYS A 196 -10.10 15.90 11.86
CA LYS A 196 -11.55 16.11 12.03
C LYS A 196 -12.34 14.92 11.50
N ARG A 197 -13.56 14.73 12.00
CA ARG A 197 -14.50 13.66 11.59
C ARG A 197 -15.52 14.07 10.54
N GLN A 198 -15.78 15.37 10.39
CA GLN A 198 -16.72 15.90 9.42
C GLN A 198 -15.95 16.32 8.17
N LEU A 199 -16.06 15.52 7.11
CA LEU A 199 -15.36 15.73 5.84
C LEU A 199 -16.36 16.16 4.76
N THR A 200 -15.99 17.16 3.97
CA THR A 200 -16.75 17.59 2.80
C THR A 200 -16.09 17.09 1.52
N TYR A 201 -16.90 16.71 0.54
CA TYR A 201 -16.41 16.30 -0.78
C TYR A 201 -17.13 17.06 -1.90
N THR A 202 -16.48 17.16 -3.07
CA THR A 202 -17.09 17.78 -4.25
C THR A 202 -16.59 17.14 -5.54
N PHE A 203 -17.34 17.28 -6.63
CA PHE A 203 -17.00 16.70 -7.93
C PHE A 203 -16.38 17.75 -8.87
N ARG A 204 -15.19 17.48 -9.40
CA ARG A 204 -14.49 18.29 -10.40
C ARG A 204 -13.83 17.37 -11.43
N SER A 205 -14.56 17.07 -12.50
CA SER A 205 -14.09 16.19 -13.59
C SER A 205 -13.70 17.01 -14.82
N SER A 206 -12.67 16.59 -15.56
CA SER A 206 -12.37 17.19 -16.87
C SER A 206 -13.21 16.59 -17.99
N VAL A 207 -13.80 15.41 -17.78
CA VAL A 207 -14.66 14.70 -18.74
C VAL A 207 -16.01 14.38 -18.10
N GLN A 208 -17.08 14.46 -18.90
CA GLN A 208 -18.40 13.94 -18.51
C GLN A 208 -18.49 12.45 -18.89
N VAL A 209 -18.59 11.58 -17.89
CA VAL A 209 -18.80 10.13 -18.06
C VAL A 209 -20.31 9.81 -18.04
N SER A 210 -20.75 8.81 -18.81
CA SER A 210 -22.17 8.46 -18.95
C SER A 210 -22.85 8.07 -17.62
N ALA A 211 -22.08 7.48 -16.70
CA ALA A 211 -22.51 7.16 -15.34
C ALA A 211 -22.88 8.40 -14.49
N ALA A 212 -22.55 9.64 -14.91
CA ALA A 212 -22.65 10.86 -14.11
C ALA A 212 -24.00 11.15 -13.44
N ARG A 213 -25.12 10.63 -13.98
CA ARG A 213 -26.43 10.74 -13.31
C ARG A 213 -26.49 9.93 -12.01
N ASN A 214 -25.81 8.79 -11.95
CA ASN A 214 -25.78 7.90 -10.79
C ASN A 214 -24.54 8.12 -9.91
N ILE A 215 -23.46 8.72 -10.44
CA ILE A 215 -22.19 8.98 -9.72
C ILE A 215 -22.42 9.54 -8.31
N ARG A 216 -23.18 10.62 -8.16
CA ARG A 216 -23.45 11.20 -6.82
C ARG A 216 -24.05 10.19 -5.84
N SER A 217 -24.99 9.36 -6.29
CA SER A 217 -25.59 8.31 -5.46
C SER A 217 -24.60 7.19 -5.15
N ILE A 218 -23.79 6.78 -6.12
CA ILE A 218 -22.77 5.73 -5.97
C ILE A 218 -21.71 6.15 -4.93
N PHE A 219 -21.18 7.37 -5.03
CA PHE A 219 -20.22 7.89 -4.05
C PHE A 219 -20.86 8.14 -2.68
N ALA A 220 -22.11 8.60 -2.62
CA ALA A 220 -22.84 8.69 -1.36
C ALA A 220 -22.96 7.31 -0.66
N LYS A 221 -23.25 6.23 -1.42
CA LYS A 221 -23.23 4.85 -0.90
C LYS A 221 -21.82 4.44 -0.43
N ALA A 222 -20.79 4.72 -1.23
CA ALA A 222 -19.40 4.38 -0.91
C ALA A 222 -18.91 5.07 0.38
N PHE A 223 -19.16 6.38 0.53
CA PHE A 223 -18.90 7.11 1.78
C PHE A 223 -19.74 6.59 2.95
N GLN A 224 -21.01 6.24 2.71
CA GLN A 224 -21.90 5.73 3.76
C GLN A 224 -21.41 4.41 4.35
N ARG A 225 -20.76 3.54 3.56
CA ARG A 225 -20.16 2.28 4.04
C ARG A 225 -19.04 2.55 5.05
N TRP A 226 -18.13 3.47 4.75
CA TRP A 226 -17.10 3.89 5.69
C TRP A 226 -17.68 4.60 6.92
N ALA A 227 -18.69 5.45 6.75
CA ALA A 227 -19.39 6.12 7.85
C ALA A 227 -20.11 5.14 8.81
N GLN A 228 -20.54 3.97 8.33
CA GLN A 228 -21.20 2.95 9.18
C GLN A 228 -20.23 2.26 10.17
N VAL A 229 -18.93 2.24 9.87
CA VAL A 229 -17.93 1.50 10.68
C VAL A 229 -16.95 2.41 11.42
N THR A 230 -17.08 3.73 11.25
CA THR A 230 -16.23 4.79 11.79
C THR A 230 -17.06 5.91 12.45
N GLU A 231 -16.40 6.93 13.01
CA GLU A 231 -17.06 8.17 13.48
C GLU A 231 -17.14 9.25 12.38
N PHE A 232 -16.75 8.96 11.13
CA PHE A 232 -16.74 9.96 10.06
C PHE A 232 -18.13 10.26 9.53
N THR A 233 -18.37 11.54 9.20
CA THR A 233 -19.50 11.97 8.38
C THR A 233 -18.98 12.62 7.11
N PHE A 234 -19.70 12.41 6.01
CA PHE A 234 -19.34 12.89 4.68
C PHE A 234 -20.49 13.70 4.10
N GLN A 235 -20.20 14.88 3.54
CA GLN A 235 -21.20 15.77 2.95
C GLN A 235 -20.75 16.27 1.58
N GLU A 236 -21.56 16.07 0.53
CA GLU A 236 -21.32 16.73 -0.76
C GLU A 236 -21.53 18.24 -0.59
N VAL A 237 -20.55 19.04 -1.03
CA VAL A 237 -20.70 20.49 -1.16
C VAL A 237 -20.76 20.89 -2.63
N THR A 238 -21.79 21.65 -2.97
CA THR A 238 -22.06 22.11 -4.34
C THR A 238 -21.50 23.50 -4.60
N GLY A 239 -21.13 23.78 -5.85
CA GLY A 239 -20.65 25.11 -6.29
C GLY A 239 -19.16 25.29 -6.09
N SER A 240 -18.73 26.54 -5.86
CA SER A 240 -17.32 26.93 -5.74
C SER A 240 -16.73 26.77 -4.32
N SER A 241 -17.52 26.28 -3.36
CA SER A 241 -17.06 26.05 -1.99
C SER A 241 -15.83 25.13 -1.93
N PRO A 242 -14.85 25.41 -1.06
CA PRO A 242 -13.77 24.47 -0.80
C PRO A 242 -14.33 23.19 -0.16
N ALA A 243 -13.77 22.05 -0.55
CA ALA A 243 -14.05 20.74 0.01
C ALA A 243 -12.74 20.12 0.52
N ASP A 244 -12.82 19.23 1.51
CA ASP A 244 -11.65 18.48 1.98
C ASP A 244 -11.16 17.47 0.94
N ILE A 245 -12.11 16.89 0.20
CA ILE A 245 -11.90 15.85 -0.81
C ILE A 245 -12.44 16.32 -2.16
N VAL A 246 -11.61 16.26 -3.21
CA VAL A 246 -12.05 16.48 -4.61
C VAL A 246 -12.09 15.15 -5.36
N ILE A 247 -13.23 14.85 -5.99
CA ILE A 247 -13.43 13.63 -6.79
C ILE A 247 -13.53 14.02 -8.27
N GLY A 248 -12.73 13.39 -9.12
CA GLY A 248 -12.63 13.77 -10.54
C GLY A 248 -12.56 12.59 -11.51
N PHE A 249 -13.24 12.71 -12.64
CA PHE A 249 -13.09 11.82 -13.79
C PHE A 249 -12.21 12.50 -14.83
N HIS A 250 -11.11 11.85 -15.19
CA HIS A 250 -10.04 12.38 -16.04
C HIS A 250 -9.57 11.32 -17.04
N ARG A 251 -8.82 11.70 -18.06
CA ARG A 251 -8.25 10.76 -19.05
C ARG A 251 -6.77 11.01 -19.20
N ARG A 252 -6.00 9.94 -19.34
CA ARG A 252 -4.57 9.98 -19.68
C ARG A 252 -3.80 10.92 -18.76
N ASP A 253 -2.92 11.76 -19.30
CA ASP A 253 -2.29 12.83 -18.53
C ASP A 253 -3.32 13.90 -18.12
N HIS A 254 -3.41 14.11 -16.82
CA HIS A 254 -4.31 15.07 -16.19
C HIS A 254 -3.59 16.02 -15.22
N ASN A 255 -2.28 16.21 -15.40
CA ASN A 255 -1.42 17.20 -14.73
C ASN A 255 -1.13 16.96 -13.24
N ASP A 256 -1.41 15.76 -12.70
CA ASP A 256 -1.04 15.37 -11.33
C ASP A 256 0.23 14.51 -11.23
N ARG A 257 0.86 14.22 -12.39
CA ARG A 257 2.04 13.34 -12.61
C ARG A 257 1.76 11.84 -12.59
N TYR A 258 0.51 11.42 -12.45
CA TYR A 258 0.10 10.01 -12.42
C TYR A 258 -0.86 9.73 -13.58
N PRO A 259 -0.39 9.76 -14.85
CA PRO A 259 -1.27 9.59 -15.99
C PRO A 259 -1.95 8.21 -15.99
N PHE A 260 -3.23 8.22 -16.35
CA PHE A 260 -3.99 7.00 -16.65
C PHE A 260 -3.58 6.39 -18.00
N ASP A 261 -3.82 5.10 -18.17
CA ASP A 261 -3.37 4.29 -19.30
C ASP A 261 -4.49 3.91 -20.29
N GLY A 262 -5.74 4.24 -19.99
CA GLY A 262 -6.92 3.88 -20.79
C GLY A 262 -7.54 2.55 -20.37
N PRO A 263 -8.48 2.00 -21.16
CA PRO A 263 -9.39 0.94 -20.72
C PRO A 263 -8.67 -0.30 -20.15
N GLY A 264 -8.91 -0.63 -18.89
CA GLY A 264 -8.23 -1.66 -18.12
C GLY A 264 -7.24 -1.07 -17.11
N GLY A 265 -6.05 -1.67 -16.98
CA GLY A 265 -4.89 -1.05 -16.34
C GLY A 265 -5.16 -0.41 -14.97
N ILE A 266 -5.04 0.92 -14.90
CA ILE A 266 -5.25 1.72 -13.70
C ILE A 266 -6.62 2.39 -13.73
N LEU A 267 -7.45 1.93 -12.79
CA LEU A 267 -8.85 2.31 -12.68
C LEU A 267 -9.04 3.68 -12.04
N ALA A 268 -8.25 3.95 -11.00
CA ALA A 268 -8.33 5.13 -10.15
C ALA A 268 -7.06 5.27 -9.30
N HIS A 269 -6.94 6.41 -8.63
CA HIS A 269 -5.95 6.65 -7.58
C HIS A 269 -6.41 7.73 -6.60
N ALA A 270 -5.80 7.80 -5.42
CA ALA A 270 -6.12 8.78 -4.39
C ALA A 270 -4.90 9.22 -3.59
N THR A 271 -4.99 10.43 -3.01
CA THR A 271 -4.01 10.90 -2.01
C THR A 271 -4.32 10.36 -0.61
N PRO A 272 -3.30 10.23 0.26
CA PRO A 272 -3.51 10.14 1.70
C PRO A 272 -4.28 11.36 2.27
N PRO A 273 -4.77 11.28 3.52
CA PRO A 273 -5.33 12.42 4.25
C PRO A 273 -4.41 13.66 4.25
N THR A 274 -4.84 14.73 3.59
CA THR A 274 -4.16 16.04 3.54
C THR A 274 -5.20 17.15 3.52
N THR A 275 -4.81 18.42 3.69
CA THR A 275 -5.77 19.55 3.67
C THR A 275 -6.44 19.80 2.30
N SER A 276 -6.00 19.12 1.25
CA SER A 276 -6.49 19.25 -0.13
C SER A 276 -6.46 17.88 -0.80
N ALA A 277 -7.10 16.88 -0.19
CA ALA A 277 -7.08 15.51 -0.68
C ALA A 277 -7.88 15.39 -1.99
N TRP A 278 -7.46 14.47 -2.86
CA TRP A 278 -8.15 14.18 -4.11
C TRP A 278 -8.15 12.69 -4.42
N CYS A 279 -9.12 12.31 -5.25
CA CYS A 279 -9.24 10.98 -5.82
C CYS A 279 -9.73 11.13 -7.28
N HIS A 280 -9.00 10.52 -8.20
CA HIS A 280 -9.31 10.56 -9.63
C HIS A 280 -9.61 9.15 -10.16
N PHE A 281 -10.50 9.07 -11.15
CA PHE A 281 -10.93 7.86 -11.83
C PHE A 281 -10.68 8.00 -13.33
N ASP A 282 -10.21 6.95 -14.01
CA ASP A 282 -10.07 7.00 -15.46
C ASP A 282 -11.45 7.02 -16.14
N ALA A 283 -11.68 8.04 -16.96
CA ALA A 283 -12.89 8.25 -17.74
C ALA A 283 -12.84 7.53 -19.10
N ASP A 284 -11.79 6.76 -19.39
CA ASP A 284 -11.77 5.76 -20.46
C ASP A 284 -12.40 4.41 -20.02
N GLU A 285 -12.59 4.16 -18.72
CA GLU A 285 -13.19 2.92 -18.20
C GLU A 285 -14.68 2.72 -18.52
N SER A 286 -15.08 1.44 -18.63
CA SER A 286 -16.49 1.04 -18.75
C SER A 286 -17.18 0.94 -17.39
N TRP A 287 -17.39 2.09 -16.74
CA TRP A 287 -18.04 2.21 -15.44
C TRP A 287 -19.50 1.74 -15.45
N SER A 288 -19.88 0.95 -14.43
CA SER A 288 -21.26 0.52 -14.19
C SER A 288 -21.62 0.52 -12.70
N GLU A 289 -22.92 0.59 -12.41
CA GLU A 289 -23.52 0.31 -11.08
C GLU A 289 -23.97 -1.16 -10.96
N ASN A 290 -24.03 -1.90 -12.07
CA ASN A 290 -24.31 -3.33 -12.12
C ASN A 290 -23.44 -3.90 -13.26
N PRO A 291 -22.20 -4.33 -12.98
CA PRO A 291 -21.21 -4.59 -14.02
C PRO A 291 -21.55 -5.87 -14.80
N GLY A 292 -21.57 -5.77 -16.13
CA GLY A 292 -21.35 -6.93 -16.99
C GLY A 292 -19.89 -7.42 -16.92
N PRO A 293 -19.55 -8.59 -17.49
CA PRO A 293 -18.25 -9.24 -17.32
C PRO A 293 -17.01 -8.37 -17.59
N ASN A 294 -17.12 -7.43 -18.53
CA ASN A 294 -16.03 -6.53 -18.96
C ASN A 294 -16.25 -5.08 -18.49
N GLN A 295 -17.07 -4.87 -17.45
CA GLN A 295 -17.34 -3.55 -16.89
C GLN A 295 -16.79 -3.43 -15.48
N MET A 296 -16.42 -2.21 -15.10
CA MET A 296 -15.87 -1.91 -13.80
C MET A 296 -16.96 -1.39 -12.86
N ASP A 297 -17.06 -1.98 -11.68
CA ASP A 297 -18.03 -1.55 -10.68
C ASP A 297 -17.56 -0.26 -10.00
N LEU A 298 -18.24 0.85 -10.30
CA LEU A 298 -17.80 2.16 -9.81
C LEU A 298 -17.92 2.27 -8.28
N GLU A 299 -18.92 1.62 -7.67
CA GLU A 299 -19.04 1.63 -6.21
C GLU A 299 -17.86 0.90 -5.56
N SER A 300 -17.45 -0.25 -6.10
CA SER A 300 -16.31 -1.04 -5.58
C SER A 300 -15.00 -0.24 -5.61
N VAL A 301 -14.66 0.37 -6.75
CA VAL A 301 -13.45 1.22 -6.84
C VAL A 301 -13.59 2.44 -5.93
N ALA A 302 -14.76 3.09 -5.87
CA ALA A 302 -14.97 4.22 -4.96
C ALA A 302 -14.82 3.83 -3.48
N VAL A 303 -15.27 2.65 -3.03
CA VAL A 303 -15.06 2.21 -1.63
C VAL A 303 -13.57 1.99 -1.36
N HIS A 304 -12.82 1.41 -2.30
CA HIS A 304 -11.36 1.23 -2.22
C HIS A 304 -10.63 2.56 -2.07
N GLU A 305 -10.83 3.50 -3.02
CA GLU A 305 -10.14 4.79 -3.00
C GLU A 305 -10.49 5.65 -1.77
N ILE A 306 -11.71 5.53 -1.23
CA ILE A 306 -12.07 6.20 0.03
C ILE A 306 -11.26 5.64 1.21
N GLY A 307 -10.83 4.38 1.18
CA GLY A 307 -9.91 3.83 2.18
C GLY A 307 -8.55 4.52 2.16
N HIS A 308 -7.99 4.80 0.98
CA HIS A 308 -6.78 5.63 0.83
C HIS A 308 -7.00 7.07 1.28
N LEU A 309 -8.13 7.69 0.90
CA LEU A 309 -8.53 9.01 1.42
C LEU A 309 -8.68 9.03 2.94
N LEU A 310 -8.89 7.88 3.59
CA LEU A 310 -8.91 7.73 5.06
C LEU A 310 -7.56 7.32 5.65
N GLY A 311 -6.54 7.02 4.85
CA GLY A 311 -5.16 6.75 5.29
C GLY A 311 -4.78 5.26 5.35
N LEU A 312 -5.63 4.36 4.85
CA LEU A 312 -5.28 2.96 4.65
C LEU A 312 -4.36 2.81 3.43
N ASP A 313 -3.48 1.83 3.50
CA ASP A 313 -2.63 1.38 2.40
C ASP A 313 -3.13 0.01 1.91
N HIS A 314 -2.58 -0.48 0.80
CA HIS A 314 -2.99 -1.75 0.23
C HIS A 314 -2.83 -2.93 1.21
N ASN A 315 -3.85 -3.78 1.28
CA ASN A 315 -3.74 -5.14 1.79
C ASN A 315 -3.57 -6.07 0.59
N ASP A 316 -2.32 -6.38 0.26
CA ASP A 316 -1.98 -7.16 -0.93
C ASP A 316 -2.12 -8.68 -0.75
N ASP A 317 -2.75 -9.16 0.33
CA ASP A 317 -3.20 -10.55 0.40
C ASP A 317 -4.41 -10.75 -0.54
N PRO A 318 -4.24 -11.38 -1.71
CA PRO A 318 -5.33 -11.54 -2.68
C PRO A 318 -6.40 -12.52 -2.17
N SER A 319 -6.11 -13.29 -1.12
CA SER A 319 -7.04 -14.22 -0.48
C SER A 319 -7.91 -13.58 0.61
N ALA A 320 -7.53 -12.39 1.09
CA ALA A 320 -8.25 -11.71 2.18
C ALA A 320 -9.63 -11.18 1.78
N ASP A 321 -9.93 -11.07 0.46
CA ASP A 321 -11.11 -10.42 -0.11
C ASP A 321 -11.35 -8.99 0.42
N ALA A 322 -10.32 -8.37 1.00
CA ALA A 322 -10.35 -7.04 1.59
C ALA A 322 -10.59 -5.99 0.52
N ILE A 323 -11.37 -4.95 0.85
CA ILE A 323 -11.62 -3.83 -0.07
C ILE A 323 -10.30 -3.16 -0.46
N MET A 324 -9.35 -3.03 0.47
CA MET A 324 -8.02 -2.44 0.22
C MET A 324 -7.05 -3.33 -0.58
N SER A 325 -7.51 -4.43 -1.18
CA SER A 325 -6.66 -5.19 -2.12
C SER A 325 -6.47 -4.42 -3.42
N SER A 326 -5.21 -4.29 -3.87
CA SER A 326 -4.81 -3.45 -5.01
C SER A 326 -5.45 -3.88 -6.34
N GLY A 327 -5.63 -5.19 -6.56
CA GLY A 327 -6.30 -5.76 -7.74
C GLY A 327 -7.83 -5.70 -7.65
N ILE A 328 -8.49 -5.13 -8.66
CA ILE A 328 -9.95 -4.99 -8.73
C ILE A 328 -10.45 -5.57 -10.06
N ARG A 329 -11.17 -6.69 -9.99
CA ARG A 329 -11.61 -7.46 -11.17
C ARG A 329 -12.88 -6.89 -11.80
N SER A 330 -12.97 -6.92 -13.13
CA SER A 330 -14.18 -6.56 -13.87
C SER A 330 -15.32 -7.56 -13.60
N GLY A 331 -16.57 -7.12 -13.79
CA GLY A 331 -17.75 -7.98 -13.65
C GLY A 331 -18.12 -8.35 -12.20
N ILE A 332 -17.41 -7.84 -11.19
CA ILE A 332 -17.65 -8.16 -9.78
C ILE A 332 -17.98 -6.89 -9.00
N ALA A 333 -19.06 -6.93 -8.22
CA ALA A 333 -19.41 -5.90 -7.24
C ALA A 333 -18.85 -6.28 -5.85
N LYS A 334 -17.69 -5.73 -5.51
CA LYS A 334 -16.97 -5.92 -4.24
C LYS A 334 -17.07 -4.63 -3.41
N ARG A 335 -18.16 -4.50 -2.65
CA ARG A 335 -18.54 -3.23 -1.98
C ARG A 335 -18.59 -3.33 -0.45
N ASP A 336 -18.64 -4.53 0.11
CA ASP A 336 -18.79 -4.73 1.56
C ASP A 336 -17.41 -4.75 2.24
N LEU A 337 -17.19 -3.80 3.16
CA LEU A 337 -15.97 -3.73 3.97
C LEU A 337 -15.78 -5.04 4.75
N ARG A 338 -14.60 -5.67 4.61
CA ARG A 338 -14.25 -6.90 5.32
C ARG A 338 -13.70 -6.58 6.71
N ALA A 339 -13.51 -7.63 7.50
CA ALA A 339 -13.02 -7.50 8.87
C ALA A 339 -11.65 -6.81 8.94
N ASP A 340 -10.79 -6.99 7.94
CA ASP A 340 -9.48 -6.37 7.88
C ASP A 340 -9.57 -4.84 7.62
N ASP A 341 -10.33 -4.42 6.59
CA ASP A 341 -10.59 -3.00 6.28
C ASP A 341 -11.14 -2.24 7.51
N ILE A 342 -12.10 -2.87 8.20
CA ILE A 342 -12.76 -2.33 9.41
C ILE A 342 -11.76 -2.25 10.58
N GLN A 343 -10.90 -3.25 10.77
CA GLN A 343 -9.89 -3.23 11.82
C GLN A 343 -8.81 -2.18 11.55
N GLY A 344 -8.37 -2.04 10.30
CA GLY A 344 -7.37 -1.04 9.89
C GLY A 344 -7.84 0.38 10.19
N VAL A 345 -9.02 0.78 9.69
CA VAL A 345 -9.52 2.14 9.91
C VAL A 345 -9.78 2.42 11.40
N ARG A 346 -10.20 1.41 12.17
CA ARG A 346 -10.38 1.54 13.63
C ARG A 346 -9.06 1.67 14.37
N ALA A 347 -8.02 0.94 13.98
CA ALA A 347 -6.69 1.03 14.56
C ALA A 347 -6.01 2.38 14.25
N LEU A 348 -6.12 2.89 13.02
CA LEU A 348 -5.55 4.18 12.61
C LEU A 348 -6.15 5.37 13.41
N TYR A 349 -7.45 5.31 13.65
CA TYR A 349 -8.22 6.40 14.25
C TYR A 349 -8.58 6.23 15.73
N GLY A 350 -8.23 5.10 16.35
CA GLY A 350 -8.46 4.84 17.77
C GLY A 350 -9.90 4.50 18.14
N PHE A 351 -10.72 4.02 17.19
CA PHE A 351 -12.11 3.65 17.45
C PHE A 351 -12.18 2.39 18.31
N HIS A 352 -12.60 2.53 19.58
CA HIS A 352 -12.78 1.40 20.47
C HIS A 352 -13.97 0.52 20.03
N GLN A 353 -13.82 -0.80 20.13
CA GLN A 353 -14.96 -1.71 19.99
C GLN A 353 -15.87 -1.55 21.20
N ASP A 354 -17.02 -0.90 20.99
CA ASP A 354 -18.12 -0.91 21.94
C ASP A 354 -18.77 -2.30 21.93
N HIS A 355 -18.11 -3.27 22.60
CA HIS A 355 -18.67 -4.60 22.85
C HIS A 355 -19.96 -4.43 23.65
N GLY A 356 -21.09 -4.59 22.96
CA GLY A 356 -22.39 -4.04 23.31
C GLY A 356 -22.84 -4.27 24.76
N LYS A 357 -22.48 -3.36 25.66
CA LYS A 357 -23.27 -3.07 26.86
C LYS A 357 -24.43 -2.16 26.47
N ARG A 358 -25.40 -2.72 25.73
CA ARG A 358 -26.75 -2.14 25.66
C ARG A 358 -27.27 -2.04 27.08
N LYS A 359 -27.17 -0.83 27.63
CA LYS A 359 -27.54 -0.51 29.01
C LYS A 359 -29.06 -0.60 29.10
N PHE A 360 -29.54 -1.79 29.45
CA PHE A 360 -30.94 -2.06 29.75
C PHE A 360 -31.28 -1.31 31.06
N ILE A 361 -31.48 0.01 30.98
CA ILE A 361 -32.05 0.79 32.07
C ILE A 361 -33.55 0.48 32.08
N LYS A 362 -33.87 -0.73 32.53
CA LYS A 362 -35.24 -1.06 32.94
C LYS A 362 -35.47 -0.32 34.25
N LYS A 363 -36.43 0.61 34.25
CA LYS A 363 -37.01 1.22 35.46
C LYS A 363 -37.18 0.16 36.54
N PHE A 364 -36.44 0.29 37.63
CA PHE A 364 -36.83 -0.21 38.96
C PHE A 364 -36.01 0.55 40.02
N GLN A 365 -36.61 1.58 40.61
CA GLN A 365 -36.30 1.93 42.00
C GLN A 365 -36.90 0.83 42.88
N PRO A 366 -36.20 0.46 43.96
CA PRO A 366 -36.71 0.90 45.26
C PRO A 366 -35.69 1.71 46.06
N SER A 367 -36.21 2.55 46.95
CA SER A 367 -35.49 3.28 47.98
C SER A 367 -34.91 2.35 49.04
N ILE A 368 -33.64 2.55 49.40
CA ILE A 368 -33.15 2.30 50.76
C ILE A 368 -32.27 3.50 51.13
N ASN A 369 -32.62 4.15 52.25
CA ASN A 369 -31.87 5.28 52.81
C ASN A 369 -30.67 4.79 53.63
N GLU A 370 -29.74 5.71 53.88
CA GLU A 370 -28.78 5.68 55.01
C GLU A 370 -27.83 4.47 55.13
N ALA A 371 -26.56 4.70 54.78
CA ALA A 371 -25.53 4.89 55.81
C ALA A 371 -24.22 5.46 55.23
N THR A 372 -23.65 6.44 55.93
CA THR A 372 -22.21 6.82 55.99
C THR A 372 -21.37 6.75 54.71
N ALA A 373 -21.08 7.86 54.03
CA ALA A 373 -20.11 8.91 54.41
C ALA A 373 -18.62 8.54 54.17
N ASN A 374 -17.87 9.53 53.65
CA ASN A 374 -16.39 9.61 53.61
C ASN A 374 -15.66 8.61 52.69
N PHE A 375 -14.69 8.98 51.83
CA PHE A 375 -13.91 10.22 51.69
C PHE A 375 -13.64 10.61 50.22
N ARG A 376 -13.24 11.88 50.04
CA ARG A 376 -12.73 12.52 48.81
C ARG A 376 -11.28 12.08 48.47
N ASN A 377 -10.96 12.22 47.18
CA ASN A 377 -9.69 12.73 46.61
C ASN A 377 -8.44 11.82 46.40
N GLN A 378 -7.86 12.08 45.22
CA GLN A 378 -6.43 12.05 44.82
C GLN A 378 -5.68 10.71 44.60
N GLY A 379 -5.26 10.52 43.34
CA GLY A 379 -3.89 10.91 42.96
C GLY A 379 -2.77 9.87 42.98
N LYS A 380 -2.31 9.48 41.77
CA LYS A 380 -0.94 9.08 41.38
C LYS A 380 -0.01 8.40 42.43
N GLY A 381 0.44 7.16 42.14
CA GLY A 381 1.81 6.76 42.53
C GLY A 381 2.09 5.29 42.83
N ARG A 382 3.05 4.72 42.08
CA ARG A 382 4.01 3.63 42.39
C ARG A 382 3.70 2.59 43.49
N ASN A 383 3.66 1.33 43.04
CA ASN A 383 4.22 0.11 43.65
C ASN A 383 4.31 0.04 45.19
N SER A 384 3.32 -0.58 45.83
CA SER A 384 3.37 -1.06 47.21
C SER A 384 2.68 -2.43 47.35
N ASN A 385 3.07 -3.20 48.37
CA ASN A 385 2.67 -4.60 48.55
C ASN A 385 1.14 -4.77 48.61
N ARG A 386 0.55 -5.38 47.56
CA ARG A 386 -0.81 -5.92 47.63
C ARG A 386 -0.80 -7.16 48.54
N SER A 387 -1.16 -6.97 49.80
CA SER A 387 -1.47 -8.08 50.70
C SER A 387 -2.75 -8.76 50.23
N TYR A 388 -2.62 -9.84 49.47
CA TYR A 388 -3.74 -10.71 49.13
C TYR A 388 -4.12 -11.56 50.35
N PRO A 389 -5.43 -11.82 50.58
CA PRO A 389 -5.86 -12.79 51.58
C PRO A 389 -5.15 -14.14 51.42
N PRO A 390 -4.96 -14.93 52.50
CA PRO A 390 -4.31 -16.23 52.44
C PRO A 390 -4.87 -17.09 51.29
N CYS A 391 -3.99 -17.47 50.35
CA CYS A 391 -4.45 -18.15 49.16
C CYS A 391 -5.09 -19.50 49.51
N LYS A 392 -6.36 -19.70 49.11
CA LYS A 392 -7.13 -20.94 49.34
C LYS A 392 -6.46 -22.26 48.90
N HIS A 393 -5.38 -22.18 48.12
CA HIS A 393 -4.64 -23.31 47.55
C HIS A 393 -3.28 -23.59 48.23
N CYS A 394 -2.70 -22.61 48.95
CA CYS A 394 -1.37 -22.77 49.57
C CYS A 394 -1.19 -22.09 50.94
N GLY A 395 -2.21 -21.40 51.46
CA GLY A 395 -2.19 -20.68 52.73
C GLY A 395 -1.34 -19.40 52.75
N ARG A 396 -0.52 -19.12 51.72
CA ARG A 396 0.38 -17.96 51.69
C ARG A 396 -0.33 -16.70 51.18
N THR A 397 0.07 -15.56 51.73
CA THR A 397 -0.31 -14.22 51.24
C THR A 397 0.67 -13.74 50.17
N GLY A 398 0.36 -12.64 49.49
CA GLY A 398 1.27 -11.99 48.52
C GLY A 398 1.09 -12.38 47.05
N HIS A 399 0.19 -13.30 46.71
CA HIS A 399 -0.26 -13.50 45.32
C HIS A 399 -1.78 -13.77 45.25
N PRO A 400 -2.46 -13.42 44.14
CA PRO A 400 -3.87 -13.77 43.98
C PRO A 400 -4.04 -15.29 43.75
N PRO A 401 -5.21 -15.89 44.07
CA PRO A 401 -5.40 -17.34 43.97
C PRO A 401 -5.14 -17.93 42.58
N PHE A 402 -5.46 -17.20 41.52
CA PHE A 402 -5.22 -17.63 40.13
C PHE A 402 -3.73 -17.68 39.72
N LYS A 403 -2.81 -17.16 40.56
CA LYS A 403 -1.34 -17.30 40.36
C LYS A 403 -0.70 -18.31 41.33
N CYS A 404 -1.48 -19.15 42.00
CA CYS A 404 -0.95 -20.16 42.92
C CYS A 404 -0.27 -21.33 42.19
N TRP A 405 0.88 -21.79 42.72
CA TRP A 405 1.60 -22.99 42.26
C TRP A 405 0.96 -24.33 42.69
N LYS A 406 -0.02 -24.33 43.62
CA LYS A 406 -0.65 -25.56 44.15
C LYS A 406 -2.16 -25.61 43.86
N ARG A 407 -2.56 -25.41 42.60
CA ARG A 407 -3.94 -25.51 42.11
C ARG A 407 -4.26 -26.96 41.67
N PRO A 408 -4.90 -27.81 42.51
CA PRO A 408 -5.20 -29.20 42.12
C PRO A 408 -6.17 -29.30 40.93
N ASP A 409 -6.92 -28.23 40.68
CA ASP A 409 -7.86 -28.02 39.57
C ASP A 409 -7.22 -27.54 38.26
N ALA A 410 -5.94 -27.12 38.28
CA ALA A 410 -5.25 -26.63 37.09
C ALA A 410 -4.38 -27.72 36.44
N LYS A 411 -4.75 -28.14 35.22
CA LYS A 411 -3.88 -28.95 34.34
C LYS A 411 -3.01 -28.03 33.49
N CYS A 412 -1.70 -28.20 33.58
CA CYS A 412 -0.75 -27.43 32.77
C CYS A 412 -0.77 -27.94 31.31
N ASN A 413 -1.14 -27.11 30.33
CA ASN A 413 -1.14 -27.53 28.92
C ASN A 413 0.27 -27.73 28.31
N LYS A 414 1.36 -27.37 29.02
CA LYS A 414 2.75 -27.56 28.57
C LYS A 414 3.39 -28.87 29.01
N CYS A 415 2.99 -29.42 30.16
CA CYS A 415 3.54 -30.68 30.69
C CYS A 415 2.46 -31.71 31.06
N ASN A 416 1.18 -31.40 30.83
CA ASN A 416 -0.01 -32.20 31.15
C ASN A 416 -0.19 -32.61 32.63
N GLN A 417 0.66 -32.14 33.55
CA GLN A 417 0.53 -32.39 34.98
C GLN A 417 -0.51 -31.47 35.63
N LEU A 418 -1.22 -32.00 36.63
CA LEU A 418 -2.09 -31.24 37.53
C LEU A 418 -1.26 -30.46 38.57
N GLY A 419 -1.82 -29.38 39.10
CA GLY A 419 -1.22 -28.59 40.18
C GLY A 419 -0.87 -27.15 39.80
N HIS A 420 -0.65 -26.84 38.51
CA HIS A 420 -0.16 -25.53 38.09
C HIS A 420 -0.58 -25.17 36.66
N GLU A 421 -0.42 -23.88 36.32
CA GLU A 421 -0.81 -23.33 35.03
C GLU A 421 0.40 -23.07 34.12
N ALA A 422 0.18 -23.05 32.81
CA ALA A 422 1.21 -22.93 31.76
C ALA A 422 2.15 -21.72 31.88
N VAL A 423 1.68 -20.66 32.53
CA VAL A 423 2.42 -19.41 32.80
C VAL A 423 3.53 -19.62 33.82
N ILE A 424 3.40 -20.60 34.72
CA ILE A 424 4.35 -20.86 35.80
C ILE A 424 5.17 -22.14 35.57
N CYS A 425 4.77 -23.01 34.63
CA CYS A 425 5.44 -24.28 34.35
C CYS A 425 6.97 -24.14 34.17
N LYS A 426 7.72 -24.90 34.97
CA LYS A 426 9.19 -24.90 34.98
C LYS A 426 9.83 -25.81 33.93
N SER A 427 9.07 -26.41 33.01
CA SER A 427 9.55 -27.37 31.99
C SER A 427 10.37 -26.75 30.84
N LYS A 428 11.15 -25.70 31.11
CA LYS A 428 12.31 -25.38 30.26
C LYS A 428 13.44 -26.33 30.66
N PHE A 429 13.57 -27.48 29.99
CA PHE A 429 14.85 -28.12 29.60
C PHE A 429 14.71 -29.50 28.93
N GLN A 430 13.56 -30.19 28.98
CA GLN A 430 13.45 -31.61 28.56
C GLN A 430 12.83 -31.89 27.17
N ILE A 431 12.50 -30.87 26.36
CA ILE A 431 11.90 -31.09 25.02
C ILE A 431 12.98 -31.25 23.92
N LYS A 432 14.19 -30.71 24.13
CA LYS A 432 15.25 -30.70 23.09
C LYS A 432 15.94 -32.03 22.84
N GLU A 433 15.88 -33.00 23.75
CA GLU A 433 16.54 -34.31 23.56
C GLU A 433 15.66 -35.31 22.81
N ALA A 434 14.33 -35.15 22.84
CA ALA A 434 13.41 -36.02 22.10
C ALA A 434 13.36 -35.71 20.59
N GLU A 435 13.48 -34.42 20.22
CA GLU A 435 13.47 -33.99 18.81
C GLU A 435 14.78 -34.34 18.07
N ALA A 436 15.91 -34.45 18.80
CA ALA A 436 17.20 -34.84 18.21
C ALA A 436 17.28 -36.33 17.84
N GLN A 437 16.71 -37.21 18.66
CA GLN A 437 16.76 -38.68 18.44
C GLN A 437 15.77 -39.18 17.37
N ILE A 438 14.84 -38.33 16.92
CA ILE A 438 13.96 -38.64 15.78
C ILE A 438 14.68 -38.32 14.47
N ALA A 439 15.38 -37.18 14.41
CA ALA A 439 16.13 -36.77 13.21
C ALA A 439 17.23 -37.76 12.80
N GLU A 440 17.99 -38.33 13.76
CA GLU A 440 19.03 -39.32 13.44
C GLU A 440 18.47 -40.67 12.93
N LYS A 441 17.19 -40.99 13.21
CA LYS A 441 16.56 -42.23 12.74
C LYS A 441 15.97 -42.13 11.35
N ASP A 442 15.39 -40.97 11.03
CA ASP A 442 14.80 -40.74 9.71
C ASP A 442 15.89 -40.72 8.62
N ASP A 443 17.10 -40.21 8.92
CA ASP A 443 18.25 -40.21 7.99
C ASP A 443 18.81 -41.64 7.72
N GLU A 444 18.85 -42.54 8.71
CA GLU A 444 19.32 -43.92 8.50
C GLU A 444 18.37 -44.72 7.60
N ASP A 445 17.05 -44.67 7.86
CA ASP A 445 16.02 -45.37 7.06
C ASP A 445 15.97 -44.85 5.60
N GLN A 446 16.17 -43.54 5.39
CA GLN A 446 16.22 -42.96 4.05
C GLN A 446 17.48 -43.42 3.27
N SER A 447 18.62 -43.60 3.97
CA SER A 447 19.87 -44.10 3.36
C SER A 447 19.80 -45.57 2.94
N GLN A 448 19.05 -46.42 3.64
CA GLN A 448 18.84 -47.83 3.27
C GLN A 448 17.93 -47.96 2.04
N ASN A 449 16.86 -47.16 1.98
CA ASN A 449 15.88 -47.18 0.89
C ASN A 449 16.49 -46.69 -0.46
N GLU A 450 17.44 -45.77 -0.43
CA GLU A 450 18.23 -45.37 -1.60
C GLU A 450 19.18 -46.49 -2.09
N ARG A 451 19.80 -47.24 -1.18
CA ARG A 451 20.71 -48.36 -1.54
C ARG A 451 19.97 -49.53 -2.19
N GLU A 452 18.77 -49.88 -1.73
CA GLU A 452 17.97 -50.93 -2.38
C GLU A 452 17.51 -50.53 -3.79
N LYS A 453 17.12 -49.27 -4.01
CA LYS A 453 16.75 -48.77 -5.36
C LYS A 453 17.91 -48.83 -6.34
N PHE A 454 19.13 -48.52 -5.90
CA PHE A 454 20.33 -48.61 -6.74
C PHE A 454 20.66 -50.06 -7.14
N PHE A 455 20.38 -51.05 -6.28
CA PHE A 455 20.65 -52.46 -6.58
C PHE A 455 19.67 -53.05 -7.62
N ILE A 456 18.43 -52.54 -7.69
CA ILE A 456 17.41 -53.00 -8.64
C ILE A 456 17.67 -52.49 -10.07
N PHE A 457 18.28 -51.31 -10.24
CA PHE A 457 18.54 -50.73 -11.56
C PHE A 457 19.73 -51.37 -12.31
N SER A 458 20.67 -51.99 -11.60
CA SER A 458 21.89 -52.56 -12.21
C SER A 458 21.72 -53.96 -12.82
N ASN A 459 20.53 -54.58 -12.74
CA ASN A 459 20.31 -55.98 -13.13
C ASN A 459 19.29 -56.17 -14.28
N ARG A 460 19.06 -55.13 -15.09
CA ARG A 460 18.28 -55.21 -16.35
C ARG A 460 19.17 -55.00 -17.58
N GLY A 461 20.10 -55.93 -17.78
CA GLY A 461 20.99 -55.94 -18.95
C GLY A 461 21.49 -57.33 -19.30
N GLY A 462 20.67 -58.16 -19.94
CA GLY A 462 21.12 -59.48 -20.41
C GLY A 462 20.05 -60.38 -21.02
N ALA A 463 20.31 -60.85 -22.24
CA ALA A 463 19.76 -62.03 -22.89
C ALA A 463 18.23 -62.14 -23.15
N HIS A 464 17.85 -61.81 -24.40
CA HIS A 464 16.93 -62.65 -25.15
C HIS A 464 17.54 -62.96 -26.52
N SER A 465 17.96 -64.21 -26.71
CA SER A 465 18.42 -64.76 -27.98
C SER A 465 17.32 -65.66 -28.53
N LEU A 466 16.85 -65.40 -29.76
CA LEU A 466 15.88 -66.25 -30.45
C LEU A 466 16.29 -66.44 -31.91
N PHE A 467 16.91 -67.61 -32.14
CA PHE A 467 16.83 -68.45 -33.33
C PHE A 467 16.50 -67.82 -34.69
N HIS A 468 17.43 -67.96 -35.63
CA HIS A 468 17.08 -68.32 -37.01
C HIS A 468 17.93 -69.50 -37.52
N LYS A 469 17.31 -70.33 -38.37
CA LYS A 469 17.82 -71.60 -38.96
C LYS A 469 19.10 -71.34 -39.80
N CYS A 470 19.99 -72.29 -40.12
CA CYS A 470 19.70 -73.59 -40.76
C CYS A 470 20.94 -74.54 -40.82
N LYS A 471 20.71 -75.74 -41.36
CA LYS A 471 21.67 -76.84 -41.71
C LYS A 471 22.89 -76.33 -42.54
N HIS A 472 24.08 -76.96 -42.51
CA HIS A 472 24.39 -78.30 -43.04
C HIS A 472 25.83 -78.74 -42.73
N HIS A 473 26.02 -80.08 -42.67
CA HIS A 473 27.26 -80.88 -42.74
C HIS A 473 28.34 -80.70 -41.67
#